data_AF-A0A060CC82-F1
#
_entry.id   AF-A0A060CC82-F1
#
_cell.length_a   1.000
_cell.length_b   1.000
_cell.length_c   1.000
_cell.angle_alpha   90.00
_cell.angle_beta   90.00
_cell.angle_gamma   90.00
#
_symmetry.space_group_name_H-M   'P 1'
#
loop_
_entity.id
_entity.type
_entity.pdbx_description
1 polymer ?
#
loop_
_entity_poly.entity_id
_entity_poly.type
_entity_poly.pdbx_seq_one_letter_code
_entity_poly.pdbx_strand_id
1 'polypeptide(L)'
;MQWSAGENAGFTTGKPWIEVCQNYKRINAEEEIDDPRSVWAYYHRLIQLRKKMPLISRGDIHFIDTGCEKVIAYLRCLEKERLLV
;
A
#
# COMPACT_ATOMS: atom_id res chain seq x y z
N MET A 1 -12.02 4.94 -9.76
CA MET A 1 -11.87 4.72 -8.31
C MET A 1 -12.99 3.81 -7.86
N GLN A 2 -12.74 2.88 -6.94
CA GLN A 2 -13.75 1.97 -6.39
C GLN A 2 -14.08 2.41 -4.97
N TRP A 3 -15.09 3.27 -4.81
CA TRP A 3 -15.46 3.84 -3.52
C TRP A 3 -16.28 2.88 -2.66
N SER A 4 -17.27 2.21 -3.26
CA SER A 4 -18.17 1.28 -2.55
C SER A 4 -18.56 0.09 -3.43
N ALA A 5 -19.40 -0.81 -2.90
CA ALA A 5 -20.01 -1.91 -3.66
C ALA A 5 -21.25 -1.50 -4.48
N GLY A 6 -21.61 -0.21 -4.48
CA GLY A 6 -22.76 0.34 -5.21
C GLY A 6 -22.56 0.42 -6.73
N GLU A 7 -23.56 0.91 -7.45
CA GLU A 7 -23.48 1.08 -8.92
C GLU A 7 -22.24 1.89 -9.32
N ASN A 8 -21.54 1.46 -10.37
CA ASN A 8 -20.26 2.02 -10.81
C ASN A 8 -19.22 2.18 -9.68
N ALA A 9 -19.24 1.29 -8.68
CA ALA A 9 -18.43 1.38 -7.48
C ALA A 9 -18.56 2.70 -6.68
N GLY A 10 -19.71 3.37 -6.78
CA GLY A 10 -19.92 4.69 -6.18
C GLY A 10 -19.15 5.82 -6.87
N PHE A 11 -18.54 5.57 -8.03
CA PHE A 11 -17.77 6.59 -8.76
C PHE A 11 -18.66 7.63 -9.45
N THR A 12 -19.78 7.21 -10.01
CA THR A 12 -20.72 8.09 -10.71
C THR A 12 -22.11 7.46 -10.74
N THR A 13 -23.14 8.30 -10.74
CA THR A 13 -24.54 7.90 -11.01
C THR A 13 -24.86 7.84 -12.51
N GLY A 14 -23.96 8.36 -13.36
CA GLY A 14 -24.10 8.33 -14.81
C GLY A 14 -23.37 7.14 -15.44
N LYS A 15 -23.08 7.25 -16.74
CA LYS A 15 -22.23 6.28 -17.43
C LYS A 15 -20.75 6.68 -17.25
N PRO A 16 -19.91 5.85 -16.62
CA PRO A 16 -18.48 6.16 -16.53
C PRO A 16 -17.86 6.15 -17.93
N TRP A 17 -16.92 7.08 -18.18
CA TRP A 17 -16.25 7.22 -19.48
C TRP A 17 -15.39 6.00 -19.85
N ILE A 18 -14.95 5.26 -18.85
CA ILE A 18 -14.28 3.95 -18.93
C ILE A 18 -14.95 3.01 -17.92
N GLU A 19 -15.08 1.73 -18.26
CA GLU A 19 -15.72 0.76 -17.38
C GLU A 19 -14.96 0.59 -16.06
N VAL A 20 -15.71 0.43 -14.97
CA VAL A 20 -15.14 0.10 -13.66
C VAL A 20 -14.79 -1.38 -13.64
N CYS A 21 -13.66 -1.74 -13.00
CA CYS A 21 -13.26 -3.14 -12.88
C CYS A 21 -14.35 -3.95 -12.14
N GLN A 22 -14.71 -5.12 -12.67
CA GLN A 22 -15.81 -5.94 -12.16
C GLN A 22 -15.63 -6.42 -10.71
N ASN A 23 -14.40 -6.36 -10.18
CA ASN A 23 -14.09 -6.77 -8.81
C ASN A 23 -14.49 -5.74 -7.73
N TYR A 24 -15.09 -4.59 -8.09
CA TYR A 24 -15.40 -3.51 -7.16
C TYR A 24 -16.33 -3.90 -6.00
N LYS A 25 -17.17 -4.91 -6.19
CA LYS A 25 -18.02 -5.46 -5.12
C LYS A 25 -17.21 -6.13 -3.99
N ARG A 26 -15.95 -6.50 -4.26
CA ARG A 26 -15.03 -7.12 -3.29
C ARG A 26 -13.88 -6.21 -2.90
N ILE A 27 -13.45 -5.31 -3.79
CA ILE A 27 -12.34 -4.39 -3.57
C ILE A 27 -12.88 -2.97 -3.69
N ASN A 28 -13.09 -2.29 -2.58
CA ASN A 28 -13.50 -0.89 -2.58
C ASN A 28 -13.10 -0.23 -1.25
N ALA A 29 -13.04 1.10 -1.25
CA ALA A 29 -12.56 1.86 -0.09
C ALA A 29 -13.45 1.70 1.14
N GLU A 30 -14.78 1.69 0.96
CA GLU A 30 -15.75 1.51 2.06
C GLU A 30 -15.48 0.23 2.85
N GLU A 31 -15.36 -0.91 2.16
CA GLU A 31 -15.04 -2.20 2.80
C GLU A 31 -13.62 -2.24 3.38
N GLU A 32 -12.64 -1.64 2.71
CA GLU A 32 -11.25 -1.69 3.16
C GLU A 32 -10.94 -0.80 4.37
N ILE A 33 -11.67 0.31 4.57
CA ILE A 33 -11.42 1.22 5.70
C ILE A 33 -11.74 0.54 7.04
N ASP A 34 -12.79 -0.28 7.09
CA ASP A 34 -13.26 -0.92 8.32
C ASP A 34 -12.59 -2.29 8.59
N ASP A 35 -11.95 -2.91 7.59
CA ASP A 35 -11.18 -4.15 7.80
C ASP A 35 -9.74 -3.86 8.27
N PRO A 36 -9.36 -4.21 9.52
CA PRO A 36 -8.01 -4.00 10.04
C PRO A 36 -6.93 -4.87 9.36
N ARG A 37 -7.31 -5.80 8.48
CA ARG A 37 -6.41 -6.62 7.66
C ARG A 37 -6.40 -6.22 6.19
N SER A 38 -7.11 -5.15 5.81
CA SER A 38 -7.15 -4.65 4.44
C SER A 38 -5.81 -4.12 3.95
N VAL A 39 -5.72 -3.95 2.63
CA VAL A 39 -4.58 -3.26 2.01
C VAL A 39 -4.55 -1.81 2.48
N TRP A 40 -5.70 -1.12 2.57
CA TRP A 40 -5.82 0.22 3.14
C TRP A 40 -5.22 0.32 4.54
N ALA A 41 -5.61 -0.56 5.47
CA ALA A 41 -5.15 -0.55 6.85
C ALA A 41 -3.64 -0.82 6.94
N TYR A 42 -3.13 -1.73 6.10
CA TYR A 42 -1.70 -2.02 6.01
C TYR A 42 -0.90 -0.81 5.50
N TYR A 43 -1.35 -0.15 4.42
CA TYR A 43 -0.73 1.07 3.92
C TYR A 43 -0.76 2.20 4.94
N HIS A 44 -1.87 2.35 5.68
CA HIS A 44 -1.96 3.33 6.75
C HIS A 44 -0.89 3.06 7.83
N ARG A 45 -0.69 1.80 8.24
CA ARG A 45 0.41 1.43 9.17
C ARG A 45 1.79 1.75 8.59
N LEU A 46 2.05 1.42 7.32
CA LEU A 46 3.34 1.72 6.67
C LEU A 46 3.62 3.23 6.59
N ILE A 47 2.62 4.05 6.27
CA ILE A 47 2.74 5.51 6.24
C ILE A 47 3.05 6.03 7.64
N GLN A 48 2.38 5.53 8.67
CA GLN A 48 2.67 5.89 10.06
C GLN A 48 4.10 5.51 10.45
N LEU A 49 4.56 4.32 10.05
CA LEU A 49 5.94 3.88 10.28
C LEU A 49 6.95 4.82 9.61
N ARG A 50 6.72 5.17 8.33
CA ARG A 50 7.57 6.13 7.58
C ARG A 50 7.62 7.52 8.23
N LYS A 51 6.50 7.99 8.79
CA LYS A 51 6.43 9.29 9.50
C LYS A 51 7.16 9.27 10.84
N LYS A 52 7.13 8.14 11.55
CA LYS A 52 7.75 7.97 12.88
C LYS A 52 9.23 7.61 12.82
N MET A 53 9.69 6.99 11.73
CA MET A 53 11.07 6.54 11.57
C MET A 53 11.77 7.30 10.43
N PRO A 54 12.60 8.32 10.74
CA PRO A 54 13.37 9.06 9.74
C PRO A 54 14.22 8.16 8.85
N LEU A 55 14.75 7.05 9.38
CA LEU A 55 15.46 6.00 8.63
C LEU A 55 14.70 5.53 7.37
N ILE A 56 13.37 5.37 7.47
CA ILE A 56 12.53 4.89 6.37
C ILE A 56 12.27 5.97 5.33
N SER A 57 12.28 7.24 5.70
CA SER A 57 12.04 8.34 4.76
C SER A 57 13.32 8.93 4.15
N ARG A 58 14.43 8.93 4.91
CA ARG A 58 15.67 9.65 4.59
C ARG A 58 16.91 8.76 4.52
N GLY A 59 16.86 7.54 5.05
CA GLY A 59 18.00 6.64 5.04
C GLY A 59 18.30 6.09 3.65
N ASP A 60 19.59 5.89 3.37
CA ASP A 60 20.11 5.32 2.13
C ASP A 60 19.64 3.88 1.94
N ILE A 61 19.59 3.41 0.69
CA ILE A 61 19.21 2.04 0.34
C ILE A 61 20.45 1.27 -0.12
N HIS A 62 20.71 0.12 0.50
CA HIS A 62 21.73 -0.82 0.07
C HIS A 62 21.11 -2.18 -0.23
N PHE A 63 21.06 -2.56 -1.51
CA PHE A 63 20.54 -3.86 -1.92
C PHE A 63 21.48 -4.99 -1.48
N ILE A 64 20.88 -6.10 -1.05
CA ILE A 64 21.59 -7.32 -0.68
C ILE A 64 21.32 -8.36 -1.77
N ASP A 65 22.39 -8.89 -2.35
CA ASP A 65 22.29 -10.11 -3.14
C ASP A 65 22.05 -11.28 -2.19
N THR A 66 20.85 -11.83 -2.22
CA THR A 66 20.45 -12.96 -1.38
C THR A 66 20.86 -14.30 -2.00
N GLY A 67 21.32 -14.32 -3.25
CA GLY A 67 21.46 -15.52 -4.06
C GLY A 67 20.13 -16.19 -4.41
N CYS A 68 18.98 -15.55 -4.12
CA CYS A 68 17.64 -16.08 -4.33
C CYS A 68 16.77 -15.09 -5.10
N GLU A 69 16.42 -15.42 -6.34
CA GLU A 69 15.62 -14.57 -7.23
C GLU A 69 14.20 -14.25 -6.71
N LYS A 70 13.72 -15.02 -5.71
CA LYS A 70 12.40 -14.82 -5.10
C LYS A 70 12.41 -13.83 -3.94
N VAL A 71 13.58 -13.36 -3.51
CA VAL A 71 13.74 -12.51 -2.33
C VAL A 71 14.46 -11.22 -2.72
N ILE A 72 13.73 -10.11 -2.63
CA ILE A 72 14.31 -8.77 -2.66
C ILE A 72 14.61 -8.40 -1.21
N ALA A 73 15.89 -8.16 -0.89
CA ALA A 73 16.31 -7.69 0.42
C ALA A 73 17.17 -6.43 0.29
N TYR A 74 16.99 -5.47 1.20
CA TYR A 74 17.81 -4.27 1.25
C TYR A 74 17.88 -3.68 2.66
N LEU A 75 19.00 -3.02 2.96
CA LEU A 75 19.14 -2.23 4.17
C LEU A 75 18.72 -0.79 3.92
N ARG A 76 17.98 -0.23 4.87
CA ARG A 76 17.88 1.20 5.09
C ARG A 76 18.88 1.61 6.16
N CYS A 77 19.71 2.61 5.86
CA CYS A 77 20.76 3.09 6.76
C CYS A 77 20.64 4.60 6.97
N LEU A 78 20.66 5.06 8.23
CA LEU A 78 20.70 6.49 8.57
C LEU A 78 21.48 6.63 9.87
N GLU A 79 22.63 7.31 9.81
CA GLU A 79 23.57 7.45 10.92
C GLU A 79 23.96 6.07 11.51
N LYS A 80 23.54 5.76 12.74
CA LYS A 80 23.81 4.49 13.43
C LYS A 80 22.65 3.49 13.32
N GLU A 81 21.50 3.91 12.78
CA GLU A 81 20.33 3.06 12.64
C GLU A 81 20.36 2.27 11.34
N ARG A 82 19.89 1.01 11.41
CA ARG A 82 19.77 0.10 10.27
C ARG A 82 18.46 -0.66 10.36
N LEU A 83 17.80 -0.83 9.22
CA LEU A 83 16.58 -1.63 9.08
C LEU A 83 16.71 -2.51 7.86
N LEU A 84 16.54 -3.82 8.03
CA LEU A 84 16.45 -4.77 6.93
C LEU A 84 15.00 -4.84 6.45
N VAL A 85 14.81 -4.71 5.15
CA VAL A 85 13.56 -4.96 4.44
C VAL A 85 13.75 -6.13 3.50
#